data_AF-A0A2V3VNL3-F1
#
_entry.id   AF-A0A2V3VNL3-F1
#
_cell.length_a   1.000
_cell.length_b   1.000
_cell.length_c   1.000
_cell.angle_alpha   90.00
_cell.angle_beta   90.00
_cell.angle_gamma   90.00
#
_symmetry.space_group_name_H-M   'P 1'
#
loop_
_entity.id
_entity.type
_entity.pdbx_description
1 polymer ?
#
loop_
_entity_poly.entity_id
_entity_poly.type
_entity_poly.pdbx_seq_one_letter_code
_entity_poly.pdbx_strand_id
1 'polypeptide(L)'
;MKAIKGDWVEIEKVILEADERVAKLPEDTKIVPLISYVQGFLEKSSNVGDEASIISVIGRRHIGTLVNRKPKFTHHYGQPIQELLTIGRELNAILHEETGGDSHND
;
A
#
# COMPACT_ATOMS: atom_id res chain seq x y z
N MET A 1 -4.87 13.02 12.69
CA MET A 1 -5.86 13.09 11.60
C MET A 1 -6.38 11.67 11.33
N LYS A 2 -7.70 11.47 11.15
CA LYS A 2 -8.30 10.13 10.99
C LYS A 2 -8.59 9.79 9.53
N ALA A 3 -8.19 8.61 9.09
CA ALA A 3 -8.58 8.00 7.82
C ALA A 3 -9.76 7.04 8.04
N ILE A 4 -10.64 6.90 7.05
CA ILE A 4 -11.79 6.01 7.13
C ILE A 4 -11.57 4.75 6.28
N LYS A 5 -12.22 3.64 6.66
CA LYS A 5 -12.21 2.41 5.86
C LYS A 5 -12.52 2.72 4.39
N GLY A 6 -11.71 2.17 3.49
CA GLY A 6 -11.82 2.36 2.04
C GLY A 6 -11.05 3.57 1.49
N ASP A 7 -10.51 4.46 2.33
CA ASP A 7 -9.65 5.54 1.85
C ASP A 7 -8.39 4.97 1.17
N TRP A 8 -7.96 5.60 0.07
CA TRP A 8 -6.65 5.35 -0.55
C TRP A 8 -5.56 6.04 0.27
N VAL A 9 -4.76 5.24 0.99
CA VAL A 9 -3.77 5.72 1.95
C VAL A 9 -2.38 5.17 1.64
N GLU A 10 -1.38 5.69 2.34
CA GLU A 10 0.00 5.18 2.33
C GLU A 10 0.39 4.75 3.74
N ILE A 11 0.95 3.55 3.83
CA ILE A 11 1.60 3.05 5.03
C ILE A 11 3.11 2.99 4.82
N GLU A 12 3.86 3.16 5.89
CA GLU A 12 5.29 2.90 5.90
C GLU A 12 5.62 1.70 6.79
N LYS A 13 6.71 1.00 6.45
CA LYS A 13 7.25 -0.08 7.25
C LYS A 13 8.77 -0.10 7.13
N VAL A 14 9.45 -0.21 8.27
CA VAL A 14 10.89 -0.52 8.29
C VAL A 14 11.09 -1.98 7.86
N ILE A 15 11.90 -2.16 6.82
CA ILE A 15 12.21 -3.48 6.26
C ILE A 15 13.52 -4.00 6.80
N LEU A 16 14.51 -3.11 6.97
CA LEU A 16 15.79 -3.38 7.60
C LEU A 16 16.18 -2.18 8.44
N GLU A 17 16.57 -2.43 9.68
CA GLU A 17 17.24 -1.43 10.50
C GLU A 17 18.63 -1.09 9.92
N ALA A 18 19.19 0.04 10.33
CA ALA A 18 20.46 0.53 9.78
C ALA A 18 21.61 -0.50 9.90
N ASP A 19 21.63 -1.25 11.00
CA ASP A 19 22.62 -2.29 11.32
C ASP A 19 22.39 -3.63 10.59
N GLU A 20 21.17 -3.87 10.09
CA GLU A 20 20.82 -5.03 9.27
C GLU A 20 21.16 -4.83 7.78
N ARG A 21 21.56 -3.62 7.40
CA ARG A 21 21.93 -3.26 6.02
C ARG A 21 23.39 -3.59 5.70
N VAL A 22 23.69 -3.77 4.42
CA VAL A 22 25.03 -4.18 3.97
C VAL A 22 26.10 -3.11 4.25
N ALA A 23 27.31 -3.55 4.63
CA ALA A 23 28.40 -2.65 5.01
C ALA A 23 28.92 -1.74 3.88
N LYS A 24 28.66 -2.06 2.61
CA LYS A 24 29.17 -1.33 1.44
C LYS A 24 28.16 -0.30 0.92
N LEU A 25 27.67 0.56 1.81
CA LEU A 25 26.80 1.69 1.48
C LEU A 25 27.55 3.03 1.60
N PRO A 26 27.14 4.09 0.89
CA PRO A 26 27.57 5.46 1.17
C PRO A 26 27.33 5.84 2.64
N GLU A 27 28.22 6.64 3.22
CA GLU A 27 28.26 6.90 4.68
C GLU A 27 26.98 7.56 5.22
N ASP A 28 26.41 8.46 4.43
CA ASP A 28 25.14 9.12 4.68
C ASP A 28 23.94 8.16 4.69
N THR A 29 23.98 7.12 3.83
CA THR A 29 22.90 6.14 3.74
C THR A 29 23.04 4.97 4.71
N LYS A 30 24.22 4.73 5.28
CA LYS A 30 24.46 3.66 6.27
C LYS A 30 23.69 3.86 7.58
N ILE A 31 23.49 5.10 7.98
CA ILE A 31 22.95 5.46 9.30
C ILE A 31 21.42 5.50 9.35
N VAL A 32 20.74 5.23 8.24
CA VAL A 32 19.27 5.27 8.15
C VAL A 32 18.70 3.87 7.85
N PRO A 33 17.46 3.55 8.27
CA PRO A 33 16.83 2.29 7.93
C PRO A 33 16.43 2.21 6.44
N LEU A 34 16.15 1.00 5.96
CA LEU A 34 15.45 0.79 4.69
C LEU A 34 13.94 0.79 4.95
N ILE A 35 13.23 1.76 4.40
CA ILE A 35 11.79 1.94 4.58
C ILE A 35 11.04 1.58 3.30
N SER A 36 9.95 0.83 3.42
CA SER A 36 8.99 0.57 2.36
C SER A 36 7.76 1.45 2.55
N TYR A 37 7.35 2.12 1.48
CA TYR A 37 6.06 2.82 1.38
C TYR A 37 5.13 2.04 0.47
N VAL A 38 3.92 1.75 0.95
CA VAL A 38 2.92 1.01 0.17
C VAL A 38 1.60 1.76 0.22
N GLN A 39 1.01 1.93 -0.96
CA GLN A 39 -0.31 2.55 -1.10
C GLN A 39 -1.40 1.49 -1.29
N GLY A 40 -2.57 1.74 -0.74
CA GLY A 40 -3.67 0.80 -0.76
C GLY A 40 -4.94 1.33 -0.11
N PHE A 41 -5.99 0.50 -0.16
CA PHE A 41 -7.27 0.79 0.46
C PHE A 41 -7.28 0.35 1.93
N LEU A 42 -7.60 1.27 2.83
CA LEU A 42 -7.61 1.02 4.27
C LEU A 42 -8.70 0.01 4.67
N GLU A 43 -8.35 -1.06 5.39
CA GLU A 43 -9.31 -2.10 5.80
C GLU A 43 -10.20 -1.69 6.99
N LYS A 44 -9.71 -0.81 7.86
CA LYS A 44 -10.41 -0.27 9.03
C LYS A 44 -9.96 1.16 9.32
N SER A 45 -10.90 2.03 9.68
CA SER A 45 -10.59 3.42 10.06
C SER A 45 -9.50 3.50 11.13
N SER A 46 -8.48 4.31 10.90
CA SER A 46 -7.27 4.43 11.73
C SER A 46 -6.76 5.88 11.74
N ASN A 47 -5.94 6.25 12.72
CA ASN A 47 -5.32 7.58 12.74
C ASN A 47 -3.93 7.52 12.10
N VAL A 48 -3.52 8.64 11.48
CA VAL A 48 -2.12 8.80 11.05
C VAL A 48 -1.21 8.66 12.28
N GLY A 49 -0.18 7.82 12.15
CA GLY A 49 0.73 7.40 13.22
C GLY A 49 0.41 6.04 13.85
N ASP A 50 -0.81 5.51 13.65
CA ASP A 50 -1.19 4.20 14.16
C ASP A 50 -0.85 3.09 13.16
N GLU A 51 -0.72 1.85 13.65
CA GLU A 51 -0.65 0.67 12.78
C GLU A 51 -1.97 0.48 12.03
N ALA A 52 -1.87 0.17 10.75
CA ALA A 52 -3.00 -0.02 9.85
C ALA A 52 -2.75 -1.16 8.87
N SER A 53 -3.84 -1.82 8.46
CA SER A 53 -3.84 -2.82 7.39
C SER A 53 -4.51 -2.26 6.15
N ILE A 54 -3.90 -2.49 4.99
CA ILE A 54 -4.40 -2.05 3.68
C ILE A 54 -4.44 -3.20 2.69
N ILE A 55 -5.29 -3.08 1.68
CA ILE A 55 -5.27 -3.93 0.48
C ILE A 55 -4.77 -3.11 -0.71
N SER A 56 -3.68 -3.54 -1.34
CA SER A 56 -3.15 -2.90 -2.55
C SER A 56 -4.07 -3.09 -3.76
N VAL A 57 -3.84 -2.35 -4.85
CA VAL A 57 -4.61 -2.47 -6.10
C VAL A 57 -4.59 -3.88 -6.70
N ILE A 58 -3.53 -4.65 -6.45
CA ILE A 58 -3.39 -6.05 -6.89
C ILE A 58 -3.91 -7.07 -5.85
N GLY A 59 -4.63 -6.62 -4.82
CA GLY A 59 -5.29 -7.51 -3.84
C GLY A 59 -4.39 -8.07 -2.74
N ARG A 60 -3.14 -7.62 -2.59
CA ARG A 60 -2.26 -8.06 -1.49
C ARG A 60 -2.51 -7.26 -0.23
N ARG A 61 -2.54 -7.92 0.93
CA ARG A 61 -2.63 -7.30 2.25
C ARG A 61 -1.25 -6.85 2.75
N HIS A 62 -1.17 -5.64 3.28
CA HIS A 62 0.03 -5.08 3.90
C HIS A 62 -0.31 -4.42 5.24
N ILE A 63 0.62 -4.49 6.19
CA ILE A 63 0.51 -3.88 7.53
C ILE A 63 1.72 -2.97 7.75
N GLY A 64 1.47 -1.80 8.32
CA GLY A 64 2.49 -0.79 8.62
C GLY A 64 1.88 0.42 9.29
N THR A 65 2.69 1.44 9.53
CA THR A 65 2.26 2.70 10.15
C THR A 65 1.57 3.58 9.12
N LEU A 66 0.36 4.06 9.41
CA LEU A 66 -0.37 4.97 8.52
C LEU A 66 0.30 6.34 8.51
N VAL A 67 0.89 6.75 7.38
CA VAL A 67 1.61 8.02 7.27
C VAL A 67 0.87 9.09 6.47
N ASN A 68 0.02 8.68 5.52
CA ASN A 68 -0.67 9.64 4.67
C ASN A 68 -2.06 9.15 4.26
N ARG A 69 -3.08 10.03 4.36
CA ARG A 69 -4.46 9.73 3.96
C ARG A 69 -4.71 9.94 2.46
N LYS A 70 -3.90 10.76 1.79
CA LYS A 70 -4.01 11.04 0.35
C LYS A 70 -2.61 11.29 -0.19
N PRO A 71 -1.79 10.24 -0.36
CA PRO A 71 -0.46 10.43 -0.90
C PRO A 71 -0.56 11.10 -2.28
N LYS A 72 0.19 12.18 -2.46
CA LYS A 72 0.29 12.92 -3.71
C LYS A 72 1.77 12.91 -4.09
N PHE A 73 2.09 12.60 -5.34
CA PHE A 73 3.42 12.89 -5.84
C PHE A 73 3.56 14.42 -5.92
N THR A 74 4.47 14.98 -5.13
CA THR A 74 4.78 16.42 -5.11
C THR A 74 5.38 16.90 -6.43
N HIS A 75 5.95 15.99 -7.22
CA HIS A 75 6.43 16.24 -8.58
C HIS A 75 5.33 15.91 -9.61
N HIS A 76 4.54 16.92 -9.99
CA HIS A 76 3.85 17.12 -11.27
C HIS A 76 2.91 16.06 -11.91
N TYR A 77 2.42 15.03 -11.21
CA TYR A 77 1.43 14.08 -11.80
C TYR A 77 -0.03 14.26 -11.34
N GLY A 78 -0.32 15.32 -10.58
CA GLY A 78 -1.68 15.59 -10.09
C GLY A 78 -2.11 14.67 -8.95
N GLN A 79 -3.40 14.68 -8.61
CA GLN A 79 -3.96 13.79 -7.60
C GLN A 79 -4.35 12.45 -8.21
N PRO A 80 -4.24 11.33 -7.47
CA PRO A 80 -4.73 10.04 -7.94
C PRO A 80 -6.23 10.09 -8.26
N ILE A 81 -6.59 9.77 -9.50
CA ILE A 81 -7.99 9.65 -9.96
C ILE A 81 -8.57 8.36 -9.36
N GLN A 82 -9.60 8.49 -8.54
CA GLN A 82 -10.09 7.37 -7.72
C GLN A 82 -10.68 6.24 -8.57
N GLU A 83 -11.37 6.58 -9.65
CA GLU A 83 -12.00 5.68 -10.59
C GLU A 83 -10.96 4.75 -11.25
N LEU A 84 -9.76 5.27 -11.53
CA LEU A 84 -8.66 4.48 -12.11
C LEU A 84 -8.02 3.51 -11.10
N LEU A 85 -8.16 3.77 -9.79
CA LEU A 85 -7.62 2.87 -8.76
C LEU A 85 -8.48 1.61 -8.58
N THR A 86 -9.78 1.69 -8.88
CA THR A 86 -10.72 0.59 -8.62
C THR A 86 -11.06 -0.21 -9.88
N ILE A 87 -11.05 0.41 -11.07
CA ILE A 87 -11.53 -0.20 -12.32
C ILE A 87 -10.87 -1.54 -12.66
N GLY A 88 -9.57 -1.70 -12.41
CA GLY A 88 -8.88 -2.97 -12.67
C GLY A 88 -9.37 -4.10 -11.76
N ARG A 89 -9.68 -3.79 -10.49
CA ARG A 89 -10.22 -4.78 -9.54
C ARG A 89 -11.68 -5.11 -9.86
N GLU A 90 -12.47 -4.10 -10.22
CA GLU A 90 -13.87 -4.27 -10.64
C GLU A 90 -13.97 -5.12 -11.90
N LEU A 91 -13.16 -4.84 -12.93
CA LEU A 91 -13.12 -5.64 -14.16
C LEU A 91 -12.73 -7.09 -13.89
N ASN A 92 -11.69 -7.33 -13.09
CA ASN A 92 -11.31 -8.69 -12.72
C ASN A 92 -12.44 -9.41 -11.97
N ALA A 93 -13.16 -8.74 -11.07
CA ALA A 93 -14.30 -9.32 -10.38
C ALA A 93 -15.40 -9.75 -11.38
N ILE A 94 -15.74 -8.90 -12.35
CA ILE A 94 -16.71 -9.22 -13.40
C ILE A 94 -16.26 -10.42 -14.23
N LEU A 95 -15.00 -10.40 -14.72
CA LEU A 95 -14.46 -11.50 -15.53
C LEU A 95 -14.41 -12.83 -14.77
N HIS A 96 -14.11 -12.78 -13.46
CA HIS A 96 -14.06 -13.99 -12.63
C HIS A 96 -15.45 -14.48 -12.18
N GLU A 97 -16.42 -13.58 -11.97
CA GLU A 97 -17.83 -13.92 -11.71
C GLU A 97 -18.50 -14.56 -12.94
N GLU A 98 -18.15 -14.14 -14.15
CA GLU A 98 -18.62 -14.76 -15.40
C GLU A 98 -18.03 -16.17 -15.64
N THR A 99 -16.84 -16.47 -15.10
CA THR A 99 -16.23 -17.82 -15.12
C THR A 99 -16.72 -18.74 -14.00
N GLY A 100 -18.00 -18.68 -13.63
CA GLY A 100 -18.61 -19.62 -12.68
C GLY A 100 -18.38 -21.09 -13.07
N GLY A 101 -17.40 -21.73 -12.43
CA GLY A 101 -17.18 -23.18 -12.44
C GLY A 101 -15.96 -23.66 -13.23
N ASP A 102 -14.79 -23.60 -12.62
CA ASP A 102 -13.88 -24.74 -12.69
C ASP A 102 -12.99 -24.79 -11.45
N SER A 103 -13.49 -25.48 -10.44
CA SER A 103 -12.66 -26.10 -9.42
C SER A 103 -11.88 -27.24 -10.08
N HIS A 104 -10.70 -26.96 -10.64
CA HIS A 104 -9.68 -27.99 -10.74
C HIS A 104 -8.81 -27.91 -9.49
N ASN A 105 -9.14 -28.77 -8.55
CA ASN A 105 -8.30 -29.13 -7.43
C ASN A 105 -7.28 -30.15 -7.94
N ASP A 106 -6.02 -29.73 -8.13
CA ASP A 106 -4.84 -30.59 -8.23
C ASP A 106 -3.66 -29.92 -7.50
#